data_AF-A0A376CK64-F1
#
_entry.id   AF-A0A376CK64-F1
#
_cell.length_a   1.000
_cell.length_b   1.000
_cell.length_c   1.000
_cell.angle_alpha   90.00
_cell.angle_beta   90.00
_cell.angle_gamma   90.00
#
_symmetry.space_group_name_H-M   'P 1'
#
loop_
_entity.id
_entity.type
_entity.pdbx_description
1 polymer ?
#
loop_
_entity_poly.entity_id
_entity_poly.type
_entity_poly.pdbx_seq_one_letter_code
_entity_poly.pdbx_strand_id
1 'polypeptide(L)'
;MIDYLSGDDVIVAGTAACGFEPLITQPAQFEANVARPATMYFGQEAFPTLWTKASALLHSFATTQTLADGNKRTAWASCWLMLRLNHAIGSFTNPLNTNAAEDLVHRVALGRCSIEEIADTLHQFVYPQLGIYGKLPAGFQISRNLSEFGQSMVGVGKIPDGTSLVYVYLANLDSSILKIVMTPAEARNFAKHIYSLVEHRDNSETVRSFELSVQGFLHHSDLANGI
;
A
#
# COMPACT_ATOMS: atom_id res chain seq x y z
N MET A 1 8.74 -4.55 -12.91
CA MET A 1 8.06 -5.82 -13.23
C MET A 1 7.07 -6.10 -12.11
N ILE A 2 5.88 -6.57 -12.46
CA ILE A 2 4.83 -6.96 -11.50
C ILE A 2 4.92 -8.47 -11.33
N ASP A 3 4.95 -8.92 -10.07
CA ASP A 3 4.91 -10.32 -9.71
C ASP A 3 3.44 -10.74 -9.53
N TYR A 4 2.96 -11.63 -10.39
CA TYR A 4 1.58 -12.13 -10.37
C TYR A 4 1.48 -13.39 -9.51
N LEU A 5 0.33 -13.57 -8.87
CA LEU A 5 0.05 -14.79 -8.11
C LEU A 5 -0.20 -15.97 -9.05
N SER A 6 0.35 -17.12 -8.69
CA SER A 6 -0.05 -18.42 -9.24
C SER A 6 -1.32 -18.94 -8.58
N GLY A 7 -1.91 -20.01 -9.13
CA GLY A 7 -3.02 -20.72 -8.50
C GLY A 7 -2.64 -21.24 -7.10
N ASP A 8 -1.41 -21.76 -6.95
CA ASP A 8 -0.90 -22.24 -5.67
C ASP A 8 -0.79 -21.11 -4.64
N ASP A 9 -0.32 -19.92 -5.04
CA ASP A 9 -0.28 -18.75 -4.16
C ASP A 9 -1.67 -18.35 -3.65
N VAL A 10 -2.69 -18.44 -4.52
CA VAL A 10 -4.09 -18.19 -4.16
C VAL A 10 -4.60 -19.22 -3.17
N ILE A 11 -4.28 -20.51 -3.36
CA ILE A 11 -4.67 -21.58 -2.42
C ILE A 11 -3.95 -21.42 -1.08
N VAL A 12 -2.66 -21.06 -1.06
CA VAL A 12 -1.91 -20.76 0.17
C VAL A 12 -2.53 -19.58 0.91
N ALA A 13 -2.81 -18.47 0.21
CA ALA A 13 -3.47 -17.30 0.79
C ALA A 13 -4.86 -17.64 1.34
N GLY A 14 -5.64 -18.40 0.57
CA GLY A 14 -6.96 -18.90 0.97
C GLY A 14 -6.91 -19.80 2.19
N THR A 15 -5.92 -20.68 2.28
CA THR A 15 -5.70 -21.59 3.41
C THR A 15 -5.46 -20.80 4.69
N ALA A 16 -4.56 -19.81 4.62
CA ALA A 16 -4.26 -18.94 5.76
C ALA A 16 -5.50 -18.15 6.22
N ALA A 17 -6.33 -17.67 5.29
CA ALA A 17 -7.50 -16.87 5.61
C ALA A 17 -8.73 -17.68 6.05
N CYS A 18 -8.88 -18.92 5.55
CA CYS A 18 -10.02 -19.77 5.86
C CYS A 18 -9.79 -20.67 7.08
N GLY A 19 -8.53 -20.98 7.41
CA GLY A 19 -8.17 -22.00 8.40
C GLY A 19 -8.28 -23.44 7.89
N PHE A 20 -8.52 -23.61 6.58
CA PHE A 20 -8.58 -24.89 5.87
C PHE A 20 -8.21 -24.65 4.40
N GLU A 21 -7.74 -25.68 3.71
CA GLU A 21 -7.39 -25.61 2.29
C GLU A 21 -8.65 -25.51 1.43
N PRO A 22 -8.88 -24.41 0.68
CA PRO A 22 -10.08 -24.27 -0.13
C PRO A 22 -10.11 -25.26 -1.30
N LEU A 23 -11.20 -26.02 -1.42
CA LEU A 23 -11.39 -26.97 -2.52
C LEU A 23 -11.84 -26.25 -3.80
N ILE A 24 -11.08 -26.41 -4.88
CA ILE A 24 -11.43 -25.92 -6.21
C ILE A 24 -12.56 -26.78 -6.80
N THR A 25 -13.71 -26.17 -7.08
CA THR A 25 -14.87 -26.85 -7.69
C THR A 25 -15.09 -26.48 -9.15
N GLN A 26 -14.54 -25.33 -9.58
CA GLN A 26 -14.63 -24.84 -10.95
C GLN A 26 -13.22 -24.52 -11.50
N PRO A 27 -12.43 -25.53 -11.90
CA PRO A 27 -11.02 -25.34 -12.26
C PRO A 27 -10.79 -24.32 -13.37
N ALA A 28 -11.60 -24.35 -14.44
CA ALA A 28 -11.45 -23.42 -15.56
C ALA A 28 -11.70 -21.95 -15.15
N GLN A 29 -12.72 -21.72 -14.32
CA GLN A 29 -13.04 -20.37 -13.84
C GLN A 29 -12.03 -19.93 -12.76
N PHE A 30 -11.50 -20.85 -11.96
CA PHE A 30 -10.41 -20.59 -11.03
C PHE A 30 -9.17 -20.05 -11.78
N GLU A 31 -8.70 -20.77 -12.81
CA GLU A 31 -7.56 -20.33 -13.63
C GLU A 31 -7.84 -18.99 -14.33
N ALA A 32 -9.07 -18.79 -14.84
CA ALA A 32 -9.46 -17.51 -15.43
C ALA A 32 -9.42 -16.36 -14.41
N ASN A 33 -9.79 -16.62 -13.15
CA ASN A 33 -9.72 -15.63 -12.08
C ASN A 33 -8.26 -15.26 -11.75
N VAL A 34 -7.37 -16.25 -11.67
CA VAL A 34 -5.93 -16.07 -11.41
C VAL A 34 -5.29 -15.24 -12.52
N ALA A 35 -5.63 -15.53 -13.79
CA ALA A 35 -5.05 -14.85 -14.95
C ALA A 35 -5.58 -13.42 -15.17
N ARG A 36 -6.78 -13.09 -14.65
CA ARG A 36 -7.48 -11.82 -14.94
C ARG A 36 -6.64 -10.56 -14.71
N PRO A 37 -5.80 -10.43 -13.66
CA PRO A 37 -5.00 -9.21 -13.46
C PRO A 37 -4.04 -8.90 -14.61
N ALA A 38 -3.64 -9.90 -15.39
CA ALA A 38 -2.75 -9.77 -16.54
C ALA A 38 -3.51 -9.58 -17.87
N THR A 39 -4.84 -9.42 -17.84
CA THR A 39 -5.65 -9.29 -19.06
C THR A 39 -5.30 -8.05 -19.86
N MET A 40 -5.25 -8.22 -21.19
CA MET A 40 -5.03 -7.17 -22.18
C MET A 40 -6.26 -7.03 -23.10
N TYR A 41 -6.66 -5.79 -23.39
CA TYR A 41 -7.67 -5.47 -24.41
C TYR A 41 -7.04 -4.57 -25.47
N PHE A 42 -7.11 -4.99 -26.74
CA PHE A 42 -6.56 -4.23 -27.87
C PHE A 42 -5.10 -3.78 -27.67
N GLY A 43 -4.28 -4.63 -27.04
CA GLY A 43 -2.87 -4.33 -26.76
C GLY A 43 -2.63 -3.39 -25.57
N GLN A 44 -3.67 -3.04 -24.81
CA GLN A 44 -3.57 -2.25 -23.57
C GLN A 44 -3.95 -3.09 -22.36
N GLU A 45 -3.31 -2.82 -21.22
CA GLU A 45 -3.67 -3.50 -19.97
C GLU A 45 -5.10 -3.14 -19.56
N ALA A 46 -5.92 -4.15 -19.26
CA ALA A 46 -7.26 -3.95 -18.72
C ALA A 46 -7.24 -3.33 -17.32
N PHE A 47 -6.17 -3.59 -16.58
CA PHE A 47 -5.94 -3.13 -15.20
C PHE A 47 -4.57 -2.45 -15.14
N PRO A 48 -4.49 -1.14 -15.42
CA PRO A 48 -3.21 -0.45 -15.64
C PRO A 48 -2.34 -0.27 -14.39
N THR A 49 -2.91 -0.47 -13.20
CA THR A 49 -2.22 -0.24 -11.92
C THR A 49 -2.20 -1.52 -11.08
N LEU A 50 -1.21 -1.66 -10.20
CA LEU A 50 -1.16 -2.79 -9.27
C LEU A 50 -2.43 -2.89 -8.39
N TRP A 51 -3.01 -1.75 -8.02
CA TRP A 51 -4.26 -1.71 -7.25
C TRP A 51 -5.45 -2.21 -8.05
N THR A 52 -5.61 -1.78 -9.30
CA THR A 52 -6.66 -2.32 -10.18
C THR A 52 -6.46 -3.80 -10.49
N LYS A 53 -5.22 -4.27 -10.58
CA LYS A 53 -4.87 -5.69 -10.71
C LYS A 53 -5.26 -6.50 -9.46
N ALA A 54 -4.96 -6.00 -8.27
CA ALA A 54 -5.36 -6.62 -7.01
C ALA A 54 -6.89 -6.59 -6.81
N SER A 55 -7.55 -5.49 -7.20
CA SER A 55 -9.00 -5.36 -7.22
C SER A 55 -9.66 -6.37 -8.17
N ALA A 56 -9.04 -6.64 -9.32
CA ALA A 56 -9.51 -7.67 -10.25
C ALA A 56 -9.49 -9.06 -9.64
N LEU A 57 -8.47 -9.43 -8.84
CA LEU A 57 -8.46 -10.69 -8.07
C LEU A 57 -9.60 -10.73 -7.06
N LEU A 58 -9.73 -9.68 -6.24
CA LEU A 58 -10.78 -9.58 -5.22
C LEU A 58 -12.16 -9.76 -5.86
N HIS A 59 -12.43 -9.00 -6.93
CA HIS A 59 -13.68 -9.09 -7.66
C HIS A 59 -13.92 -10.48 -8.23
N SER A 60 -12.95 -11.05 -8.95
CA SER A 60 -13.09 -12.36 -9.59
C SER A 60 -13.49 -13.45 -8.60
N PHE A 61 -12.72 -13.62 -7.54
CA PHE A 61 -12.97 -14.69 -6.59
C PHE A 61 -14.21 -14.45 -5.73
N ALA A 62 -14.54 -13.19 -5.41
CA ALA A 62 -15.73 -12.88 -4.64
C ALA A 62 -17.04 -13.10 -5.42
N THR A 63 -17.01 -13.08 -6.76
CA THR A 63 -18.23 -13.10 -7.61
C THR A 63 -18.49 -14.40 -8.37
N THR A 64 -17.50 -15.29 -8.50
CA THR A 64 -17.59 -16.46 -9.41
C THR A 64 -17.73 -17.83 -8.73
N GLN A 65 -17.78 -17.88 -7.39
CA GLN A 65 -17.98 -19.11 -6.59
C GLN A 65 -17.14 -20.31 -7.09
N THR A 66 -15.85 -20.09 -7.31
CA THR A 66 -14.94 -21.10 -7.90
C THR A 66 -14.45 -22.15 -6.92
N LEU A 67 -14.60 -21.87 -5.64
CA LEU A 67 -14.26 -22.74 -4.52
C LEU A 67 -15.54 -23.26 -3.87
N ALA A 68 -15.47 -24.44 -3.25
CA ALA A 68 -16.59 -25.03 -2.50
C ALA A 68 -17.07 -24.12 -1.36
N ASP A 69 -16.12 -23.55 -0.62
CA ASP A 69 -16.31 -22.51 0.38
C ASP A 69 -15.07 -21.61 0.41
N GLY A 70 -15.15 -20.47 1.09
CA GLY A 70 -14.01 -19.59 1.32
C GLY A 70 -13.81 -18.52 0.26
N ASN A 71 -14.60 -18.50 -0.83
CA ASN A 71 -14.47 -17.57 -1.96
C ASN A 71 -14.15 -16.12 -1.54
N LYS A 72 -14.94 -15.53 -0.64
CA LYS A 72 -14.73 -14.16 -0.15
C LYS A 72 -13.43 -13.98 0.65
N ARG A 73 -13.09 -14.95 1.51
CA ARG A 73 -11.89 -14.95 2.36
C ARG A 73 -10.64 -15.11 1.50
N THR A 74 -10.65 -16.05 0.56
CA THR A 74 -9.58 -16.26 -0.42
C THR A 74 -9.42 -15.05 -1.34
N ALA A 75 -10.51 -14.43 -1.78
CA ALA A 75 -10.47 -13.22 -2.61
C ALA A 75 -9.75 -12.06 -1.89
N TRP A 76 -10.13 -11.81 -0.63
CA TRP A 76 -9.48 -10.83 0.23
C TRP A 76 -8.00 -11.15 0.40
N ALA A 77 -7.67 -12.38 0.82
CA ALA A 77 -6.28 -12.79 1.07
C ALA A 77 -5.39 -12.65 -0.17
N SER A 78 -5.88 -13.06 -1.33
CA SER A 78 -5.15 -12.99 -2.61
C SER A 78 -4.91 -11.54 -3.04
N CYS A 79 -5.91 -10.67 -2.84
CA CYS A 79 -5.77 -9.23 -3.09
C CYS A 79 -4.63 -8.62 -2.25
N TRP A 80 -4.62 -8.89 -0.94
CA TRP A 80 -3.58 -8.39 -0.03
C TRP A 80 -2.22 -9.03 -0.29
N LEU A 81 -2.17 -10.32 -0.65
CA LEU A 81 -0.92 -10.97 -1.02
C LEU A 81 -0.32 -10.34 -2.27
N MET A 82 -1.12 -10.05 -3.30
CA MET A 82 -0.62 -9.41 -4.51
C MET A 82 -0.03 -8.02 -4.24
N LEU A 83 -0.69 -7.23 -3.39
CA LEU A 83 -0.19 -5.91 -2.97
C LEU A 83 1.11 -6.04 -2.16
N ARG A 84 1.21 -7.00 -1.25
CA ARG A 84 2.41 -7.24 -0.42
C ARG A 84 3.60 -7.76 -1.23
N LEU A 85 3.36 -8.73 -2.10
CA LEU A 85 4.38 -9.33 -2.96
C LEU A 85 5.06 -8.26 -3.82
N ASN A 86 4.28 -7.27 -4.27
CA ASN A 86 4.76 -6.16 -5.07
C ASN A 86 5.15 -4.91 -4.26
N HIS A 87 5.24 -5.02 -2.93
CA HIS A 87 5.66 -3.95 -2.02
C HIS A 87 4.81 -2.67 -2.06
N ALA A 88 3.54 -2.74 -2.50
CA ALA A 88 2.62 -1.60 -2.45
C ALA A 88 2.11 -1.31 -1.04
N ILE A 89 2.19 -2.31 -0.18
CA ILE A 89 1.82 -2.27 1.22
C ILE A 89 2.87 -3.08 1.99
N GLY A 90 3.22 -2.67 3.19
CA GLY A 90 4.04 -3.44 4.11
C GLY A 90 3.24 -3.91 5.34
N SER A 91 3.89 -3.98 6.50
CA SER A 91 3.27 -4.50 7.72
C SER A 91 2.18 -3.55 8.23
N PHE A 92 1.02 -4.08 8.59
CA PHE A 92 -0.04 -3.30 9.22
C PHE A 92 0.47 -2.77 10.57
N THR A 93 0.82 -1.48 10.65
CA THR A 93 1.19 -0.85 11.92
C THR A 93 -0.04 -0.46 12.74
N ASN A 94 -1.17 -0.24 12.07
CA ASN A 94 -2.47 -0.03 12.69
C ASN A 94 -3.41 -1.21 12.39
N PRO A 95 -4.33 -1.55 13.32
CA PRO A 95 -5.33 -2.56 13.07
C PRO A 95 -6.24 -2.13 11.91
N LEU A 96 -6.39 -3.02 10.93
CA LEU A 96 -7.37 -2.88 9.86
C LEU A 96 -8.77 -2.70 10.47
N ASN A 97 -9.54 -1.73 9.96
CA ASN A 97 -10.96 -1.64 10.29
C ASN A 97 -11.70 -2.82 9.64
N THR A 98 -11.92 -3.87 10.42
CA THR A 98 -12.52 -5.13 9.95
C THR A 98 -13.93 -4.96 9.44
N ASN A 99 -14.74 -4.07 10.04
CA ASN A 99 -16.11 -3.83 9.60
C ASN A 99 -16.13 -3.18 8.21
N ALA A 100 -15.25 -2.22 7.97
CA ALA A 100 -15.14 -1.56 6.67
C ALA A 100 -14.59 -2.53 5.59
N ALA A 101 -13.64 -3.39 5.95
CA ALA A 101 -13.13 -4.43 5.06
C ALA A 101 -14.22 -5.45 4.69
N GLU A 102 -14.99 -5.92 5.67
CA GLU A 102 -16.09 -6.84 5.45
C GLU A 102 -17.18 -6.23 4.56
N ASP A 103 -17.55 -4.97 4.82
CA ASP A 103 -18.52 -4.25 3.97
C ASP A 103 -18.05 -4.14 2.52
N LEU A 104 -16.77 -3.81 2.28
CA LEU A 104 -16.21 -3.81 0.93
C LEU A 104 -16.36 -5.18 0.27
N VAL A 105 -15.87 -6.25 0.90
CA VAL A 105 -15.93 -7.60 0.34
C VAL A 105 -17.38 -8.04 0.07
N HIS A 106 -18.30 -7.66 0.96
CA HIS A 106 -19.72 -7.92 0.78
C HIS A 106 -20.31 -7.20 -0.43
N ARG A 107 -20.03 -5.89 -0.59
CA ARG A 107 -20.47 -5.12 -1.77
C ARG A 107 -19.89 -5.67 -3.07
N VAL A 108 -18.62 -6.06 -3.07
CA VAL A 108 -17.97 -6.70 -4.23
C VAL A 108 -18.66 -8.02 -4.58
N ALA A 109 -18.93 -8.88 -3.60
CA ALA A 109 -19.60 -10.16 -3.84
C ALA A 109 -21.03 -10.00 -4.39
N LEU A 110 -21.69 -8.86 -4.10
CA LEU A 110 -22.99 -8.50 -4.67
C LEU A 110 -22.90 -7.83 -6.05
N GLY A 111 -21.70 -7.67 -6.61
CA GLY A 111 -21.47 -6.99 -7.90
C GLY A 111 -21.77 -5.49 -7.86
N ARG A 112 -21.66 -4.86 -6.68
CA ARG A 112 -21.99 -3.44 -6.46
C ARG A 112 -20.77 -2.52 -6.40
N CYS A 113 -19.63 -2.97 -6.90
CA CYS A 113 -18.41 -2.17 -6.97
C CYS A 113 -17.70 -2.38 -8.30
N SER A 114 -17.27 -1.28 -8.91
CA SER A 114 -16.32 -1.31 -10.02
C SER A 114 -14.92 -1.68 -9.53
N ILE A 115 -14.01 -1.99 -10.45
CA ILE A 115 -12.61 -2.31 -10.12
C ILE A 115 -11.89 -1.09 -9.53
N GLU A 116 -12.20 0.08 -10.04
CA GLU A 116 -11.67 1.37 -9.62
C GLU A 116 -12.16 1.71 -8.20
N GLU A 117 -13.46 1.57 -7.93
CA GLU A 117 -14.03 1.80 -6.60
C GLU A 117 -13.43 0.87 -5.53
N ILE A 118 -13.15 -0.38 -5.91
CA ILE A 118 -12.44 -1.34 -5.03
C ILE A 118 -11.02 -0.83 -4.77
N ALA A 119 -10.29 -0.40 -5.80
CA ALA A 119 -8.92 0.07 -5.66
C ALA A 119 -8.85 1.30 -4.73
N ASP A 120 -9.74 2.27 -4.93
CA ASP A 120 -9.84 3.47 -4.11
C ASP A 120 -10.16 3.14 -2.65
N THR A 121 -11.06 2.17 -2.42
CA THR A 121 -11.38 1.74 -1.04
C THR A 121 -10.19 1.02 -0.40
N LEU A 122 -9.47 0.17 -1.13
CA LEU A 122 -8.29 -0.52 -0.61
C LEU A 122 -7.19 0.47 -0.20
N HIS A 123 -7.02 1.57 -0.94
CA HIS A 123 -6.09 2.64 -0.57
C HIS A 123 -6.42 3.25 0.80
N GLN A 124 -7.71 3.38 1.15
CA GLN A 124 -8.13 3.95 2.43
C GLN A 124 -7.81 3.05 3.63
N PHE A 125 -7.61 1.75 3.42
CA PHE A 125 -7.22 0.82 4.49
C PHE A 125 -5.75 0.89 4.87
N VAL A 126 -4.92 1.54 4.04
CA VAL A 126 -3.47 1.56 4.22
C VAL A 126 -3.06 2.92 4.77
N TYR A 127 -2.90 2.98 6.10
CA TYR A 127 -2.43 4.17 6.81
C TYR A 127 -1.56 3.79 8.04
N PRO A 128 -0.29 4.26 8.17
CA PRO A 128 0.47 5.01 7.17
C PRO A 128 0.86 4.17 5.95
N GLN A 129 0.88 4.79 4.77
CA GLN A 129 1.44 4.22 3.55
C GLN A 129 2.90 3.81 3.76
N LEU A 130 3.19 2.56 3.41
CA LEU A 130 4.45 1.92 3.70
C LEU A 130 5.52 2.30 2.68
N GLY A 131 6.74 2.48 3.18
CA GLY A 131 7.95 2.51 2.39
C GLY A 131 9.16 2.15 3.25
N ILE A 132 9.52 0.87 3.28
CA ILE A 132 10.91 0.47 3.53
C ILE A 132 11.41 -0.13 2.21
N TYR A 133 12.50 0.45 1.71
CA TYR A 133 13.34 0.01 0.59
C TYR A 133 12.76 0.07 -0.85
N GLY A 134 13.27 1.02 -1.63
CA GLY A 134 13.74 0.75 -2.99
C GLY A 134 12.83 1.05 -4.18
N LYS A 135 11.51 1.23 -4.01
CA LYS A 135 10.62 1.59 -5.13
C LYS A 135 9.62 2.67 -4.71
N LEU A 136 9.83 3.89 -5.21
CA LEU A 136 8.87 4.98 -5.09
C LEU A 136 7.55 4.58 -5.78
N PRO A 137 6.40 5.13 -5.38
CA PRO A 137 5.14 4.92 -6.10
C PRO A 137 5.31 5.20 -7.59
N ALA A 138 4.67 4.40 -8.46
CA ALA A 138 4.82 4.54 -9.90
C ALA A 138 4.38 5.94 -10.37
N GLY A 139 5.23 6.62 -11.14
CA GLY A 139 4.97 7.99 -11.61
C GLY A 139 5.14 9.08 -10.54
N PHE A 140 5.62 8.75 -9.34
CA PHE A 140 5.94 9.73 -8.31
C PHE A 140 7.05 10.69 -8.79
N GLN A 141 6.74 11.98 -8.80
CA GLN A 141 7.69 13.04 -9.14
C GLN A 141 7.88 13.97 -7.94
N ILE A 142 9.13 14.17 -7.53
CA ILE A 142 9.47 15.15 -6.50
C ILE A 142 9.25 16.55 -7.10
N SER A 143 8.38 17.33 -6.46
CA SER A 143 7.83 18.56 -7.03
C SER A 143 8.31 19.83 -6.33
N ARG A 144 8.69 19.78 -5.04
CA ARG A 144 9.14 20.95 -4.25
C ARG A 144 10.25 20.64 -3.25
N ASN A 145 11.04 21.70 -3.00
CA ASN A 145 12.31 21.82 -2.29
C ASN A 145 12.66 20.68 -1.33
N LEU A 146 13.79 20.05 -1.60
CA LEU A 146 14.49 19.19 -0.66
C LEU A 146 15.09 20.09 0.41
N SER A 147 14.61 19.98 1.63
CA SER A 147 15.34 20.53 2.78
C SER A 147 16.30 19.45 3.25
N GLU A 148 17.60 19.75 3.19
CA GLU A 148 18.64 18.91 3.76
C GLU A 148 18.74 19.16 5.27
N PHE A 149 18.61 18.09 6.05
CA PHE A 149 18.76 18.10 7.50
C PHE A 149 19.78 17.02 7.89
N GLY A 150 21.06 17.39 7.97
CA GLY A 150 22.13 16.44 8.23
C GLY A 150 22.26 15.38 7.13
N GLN A 151 22.12 14.10 7.47
CA GLN A 151 22.12 12.97 6.50
C GLN A 151 20.72 12.68 5.92
N SER A 152 19.73 13.53 6.18
CA SER A 152 18.34 13.35 5.77
C SER A 152 17.90 14.38 4.75
N MET A 153 17.03 14.02 3.81
CA MET A 153 16.34 14.94 2.92
C MET A 153 14.84 14.74 3.04
N VAL A 154 14.11 15.84 3.17
CA VAL A 154 12.63 15.82 3.21
C VAL A 154 12.12 16.73 2.11
N GLY A 155 11.12 16.28 1.37
CA GLY A 155 10.49 17.08 0.32
C GLY A 155 9.06 16.62 0.03
N VAL A 156 8.43 17.26 -0.96
CA VAL A 156 7.06 16.92 -1.39
C VAL A 156 7.07 16.49 -2.84
N GLY A 157 6.47 15.35 -3.13
CA GLY A 157 6.22 14.90 -4.49
C GLY A 157 4.75 14.64 -4.76
N LYS A 158 4.43 14.37 -6.01
CA LYS A 158 3.08 14.04 -6.45
C LYS A 158 3.08 12.74 -7.24
N ILE A 159 2.00 11.98 -7.10
CA ILE A 159 1.68 10.88 -8.00
C ILE A 159 0.77 11.37 -9.15
N PRO A 160 0.60 10.60 -10.24
CA PRO A 160 -0.09 11.07 -11.46
C PRO A 160 -1.53 11.55 -11.28
N ASP A 161 -2.22 11.10 -10.23
CA ASP A 161 -3.58 11.56 -9.89
C ASP A 161 -3.61 12.95 -9.21
N GLY A 162 -2.44 13.55 -8.94
CA GLY A 162 -2.29 14.88 -8.33
C GLY A 162 -2.11 14.88 -6.82
N THR A 163 -2.19 13.73 -6.15
CA THR A 163 -2.03 13.59 -4.70
C THR A 163 -0.62 13.97 -4.26
N SER A 164 -0.52 14.88 -3.27
CA SER A 164 0.75 15.29 -2.65
C SER A 164 1.17 14.31 -1.57
N LEU A 165 2.42 13.86 -1.62
CA LEU A 165 3.04 12.99 -0.62
C LEU A 165 4.36 13.63 -0.13
N VAL A 166 4.66 13.45 1.15
CA VAL A 166 5.93 13.81 1.77
C VAL A 166 6.92 12.68 1.53
N TYR A 167 8.04 12.99 0.87
CA TYR A 167 9.15 12.09 0.65
C TYR A 167 10.24 12.32 1.68
N VAL A 168 10.78 11.23 2.19
CA VAL A 168 11.86 11.20 3.18
C VAL A 168 12.97 10.33 2.66
N TYR A 169 14.18 10.86 2.75
CA TYR A 169 15.42 10.18 2.49
C TYR A 169 16.23 10.23 3.78
N LEU A 170 16.63 9.10 4.35
CA LEU A 170 17.59 9.04 5.45
C LEU A 170 18.78 8.24 4.95
N ALA A 171 19.96 8.85 4.88
CA ALA A 171 21.21 8.09 4.78
C ALA A 171 21.61 7.65 6.19
N ASN A 172 21.80 6.35 6.37
CA ASN A 172 22.37 5.78 7.59
C ASN A 172 23.90 5.84 7.55
N LEU A 173 24.51 5.71 8.74
CA LEU A 173 25.97 5.69 8.93
C LEU A 173 26.67 4.53 8.19
N ASP A 174 25.95 3.44 7.92
CA ASP A 174 26.43 2.26 7.18
C ASP A 174 26.26 2.39 5.66
N SER A 175 25.96 3.60 5.15
CA SER A 175 25.65 3.89 3.74
C SER A 175 24.35 3.27 3.23
N SER A 176 23.53 2.65 4.08
CA SER A 176 22.17 2.26 3.70
C SER A 176 21.29 3.49 3.59
N ILE A 177 20.37 3.48 2.61
CA ILE A 177 19.48 4.60 2.33
C ILE A 177 18.05 4.14 2.59
N LEU A 178 17.40 4.79 3.55
CA LEU A 178 15.96 4.64 3.76
C LEU A 178 15.22 5.69 2.94
N LYS A 179 14.33 5.22 2.06
CA LYS A 179 13.41 6.08 1.29
C LYS A 179 11.99 5.78 1.72
N ILE A 180 11.30 6.77 2.26
CA ILE A 180 9.91 6.68 2.73
C ILE A 180 9.09 7.70 1.96
N VAL A 181 7.86 7.35 1.60
CA VAL A 181 6.86 8.29 1.10
C VAL A 181 5.64 8.15 2.01
N MET A 182 5.11 9.27 2.47
CA MET A 182 4.01 9.37 3.43
C MET A 182 3.00 10.40 2.95
N THR A 183 1.74 10.29 3.35
CA THR A 183 0.80 11.41 3.22
C THR A 183 1.18 12.54 4.21
N PRO A 184 0.68 13.77 4.04
CA PRO A 184 1.02 14.87 4.95
C PRO A 184 0.64 14.59 6.42
N ALA A 185 -0.53 14.01 6.66
CA ALA A 185 -0.95 13.65 8.02
C ALA A 185 -0.12 12.51 8.63
N GLU A 186 0.35 11.55 7.82
CA GLU A 186 1.32 10.54 8.26
C GLU A 186 2.67 11.15 8.62
N ALA A 187 3.19 12.04 7.77
CA ALA A 187 4.43 12.76 8.04
C ALA A 187 4.34 13.54 9.36
N ARG A 188 3.20 14.19 9.65
CA ARG A 188 2.96 14.84 10.95
C ARG A 188 2.95 13.86 12.12
N ASN A 189 2.31 12.70 11.98
CA ASN A 189 2.27 11.70 13.04
C ASN A 189 3.65 11.06 13.28
N PHE A 190 4.38 10.76 12.21
CA PHE A 190 5.76 10.27 12.25
C PHE A 190 6.68 11.29 12.92
N ALA A 191 6.56 12.57 12.56
CA ALA A 191 7.31 13.66 13.19
C ALA A 191 7.03 13.75 14.70
N LYS A 192 5.75 13.69 15.12
CA LYS A 192 5.37 13.67 16.54
C LYS A 192 5.93 12.47 17.29
N HIS A 193 5.91 11.29 16.66
CA HIS A 193 6.43 10.07 17.25
C HIS A 193 7.96 10.12 17.43
N ILE A 194 8.69 10.62 16.43
CA ILE A 194 10.13 10.86 16.56
C ILE A 194 10.41 11.87 17.66
N TYR A 195 9.63 12.97 17.71
CA TYR A 195 9.78 13.99 18.74
C TYR A 195 9.64 13.41 20.15
N SER A 196 8.61 12.60 20.40
CA SER A 196 8.39 12.00 21.72
C SER A 196 9.47 10.98 22.13
N LEU A 197 10.20 10.39 21.18
CA LEU A 197 11.35 9.52 21.46
C LEU A 197 12.61 10.30 21.88
N VAL A 198 12.64 11.59 21.60
CA VAL A 198 13.80 12.48 21.73
C VAL A 198 13.62 13.48 22.87
N GLU A 199 12.38 13.81 23.24
CA GLU A 199 11.96 14.80 24.26
C GLU A 199 12.53 14.59 25.68
N HIS A 200 13.18 13.44 25.94
CA HIS A 200 13.81 13.10 27.22
C HIS A 200 15.28 12.68 27.11
N ARG A 201 15.93 12.88 25.96
CA ARG A 201 17.35 12.58 25.77
C ARG A 201 18.19 13.84 25.95
N ASP A 202 19.39 13.65 26.51
CA ASP A 202 20.34 14.72 26.79
C ASP A 202 20.59 15.57 25.52
N ASN A 203 20.77 16.89 25.71
CA ASN A 203 20.81 17.95 24.70
C ASN A 203 22.05 17.89 23.78
N SER A 204 22.30 16.71 23.24
CA SER A 204 23.40 16.36 22.34
C SER A 204 23.10 16.87 20.94
N GLU A 205 24.16 17.10 20.15
CA GLU A 205 24.03 17.51 18.74
C GLU A 205 23.14 16.56 17.93
N THR A 206 23.09 15.27 18.30
CA THR A 206 22.20 14.27 17.72
C THR A 206 20.73 14.61 17.95
N VAL A 207 20.34 14.95 19.19
CA VAL A 207 18.97 15.35 19.55
C VAL A 207 18.55 16.59 18.75
N ARG A 208 19.43 17.59 18.65
CA ARG A 208 19.18 18.82 17.90
C ARG A 208 19.05 18.57 16.39
N SER A 209 19.84 17.65 15.83
CA SER A 209 19.71 17.23 14.42
C SER A 209 18.38 16.52 14.16
N PHE A 210 17.88 15.73 15.12
CA PHE A 210 16.57 15.09 15.02
C PHE A 210 15.42 16.10 15.10
N GLU A 211 15.49 17.06 16.03
CA GLU A 211 14.48 18.13 16.14
C GLU A 211 14.38 18.97 14.86
N LEU A 212 15.51 19.30 14.23
CA LEU A 212 15.54 20.02 12.95
C LEU A 212 14.88 19.20 11.82
N SER A 213 15.15 17.89 11.76
CA SER A 213 14.47 16.98 10.81
C SER A 213 12.97 16.91 11.07
N VAL A 214 12.54 16.88 12.35
CA VAL A 214 11.11 16.93 12.75
C VAL A 214 10.43 18.20 12.28
N GLN A 215 11.06 19.37 12.47
CA GLN A 215 10.54 20.64 11.98
C GLN A 215 10.43 20.65 10.45
N GLY A 216 11.40 20.05 9.76
CA GLY A 216 11.33 19.79 8.32
C GLY A 216 10.11 18.98 7.90
N PHE A 217 9.82 17.87 8.59
CA PHE A 217 8.62 17.05 8.33
C PHE A 217 7.33 17.84 8.48
N LEU A 218 7.21 18.63 9.54
CA LEU A 218 6.02 19.44 9.80
C LEU A 218 5.83 20.51 8.70
N HIS A 219 6.89 21.23 8.38
CA HIS A 219 6.87 22.26 7.34
C HIS A 219 6.47 21.72 5.97
N HIS A 220 7.08 20.61 5.54
CA HIS A 220 6.76 19.99 4.24
C HIS A 220 5.38 19.35 4.20
N SER A 221 4.89 18.83 5.33
CA SER A 221 3.49 18.43 5.43
C SER A 221 2.54 19.61 5.24
N ASP A 222 2.80 20.75 5.86
CA ASP A 222 1.93 21.93 5.74
C ASP A 222 1.92 22.44 4.29
N LEU A 223 3.10 22.51 3.65
CA LEU A 223 3.24 22.81 2.22
C LEU A 223 2.47 21.84 1.32
N ALA A 224 2.47 20.55 1.63
CA ALA A 224 1.75 19.54 0.86
C ALA A 224 0.23 19.68 0.96
N ASN A 225 -0.28 20.29 2.04
CA ASN A 225 -1.70 20.63 2.20
C ASN A 225 -2.06 22.03 1.66
N GLY A 226 -1.10 22.80 1.15
CA GLY A 226 -1.32 24.17 0.67
C GLY A 226 -1.53 25.20 1.79
N ILE A 227 -0.97 24.94 2.98
CA ILE A 227 -0.97 25.84 4.14
C ILE A 227 0.35 26.61 4.18
#